data_AF-A0A660Y348-F1
#
_entry.id   AF-A0A660Y348-F1
#
_cell.length_a   1.000
_cell.length_b   1.000
_cell.length_c   1.000
_cell.angle_alpha   90.00
_cell.angle_beta   90.00
_cell.angle_gamma   90.00
#
_symmetry.space_group_name_H-M   'P 1'
#
loop_
_entity.id
_entity.type
_entity.pdbx_description
1 polymer ?
#
loop_
_entity_poly.entity_id
_entity_poly.type
_entity_poly.pdbx_seq_one_letter_code
_entity_poly.pdbx_strand_id
1 'polypeptide(L)'
;MTSLDYAVVALYLVLVAGIGVWAKGLIHGLEDYFVAGRKAPWWVAAISHHISGYSAFVFVGYAAVAYSVGFNIWTLTALPCFLAMSLGAFVWAPRWVRLKVLTPVEYLERRFNNLVRQLVA
;
A
#
# COMPACT_ATOMS: atom_id res chain seq x y z
N MET A 1 13.86 1.70 -28.37
CA MET A 1 12.87 2.63 -27.83
C MET A 1 12.49 3.58 -28.96
N THR A 2 11.24 3.50 -29.40
CA THR A 2 10.69 4.37 -30.44
C THR A 2 10.28 5.72 -29.84
N SER A 3 10.05 6.73 -30.68
CA SER A 3 9.50 8.02 -30.24
C SER A 3 8.15 7.88 -29.54
N LEU A 4 7.35 6.87 -29.91
CA LEU A 4 6.08 6.54 -29.25
C LEU A 4 6.28 6.06 -27.81
N ASP A 5 7.32 5.27 -27.54
CA ASP A 5 7.61 4.77 -26.18
C ASP A 5 7.87 5.94 -25.22
N TYR A 6 8.68 6.91 -25.65
CA TYR A 6 8.96 8.12 -24.88
C TYR A 6 7.71 8.98 -24.67
N ALA A 7 6.85 9.09 -25.68
CA ALA A 7 5.60 9.83 -25.56
C ALA A 7 4.65 9.21 -24.51
N VAL A 8 4.54 7.88 -24.49
CA VAL A 8 3.71 7.15 -23.50
C VAL A 8 4.24 7.36 -22.08
N VAL A 9 5.57 7.25 -21.88
CA VAL A 9 6.19 7.48 -20.57
C VAL A 9 5.98 8.92 -20.11
N ALA A 10 6.19 9.90 -20.99
CA ALA A 10 5.98 11.31 -20.67
C ALA A 10 4.52 11.57 -20.27
N LEU A 11 3.55 11.05 -21.04
CA LEU A 11 2.13 11.17 -20.73
C LEU A 11 1.79 10.57 -19.36
N TYR A 12 2.29 9.38 -19.05
CA TYR A 12 2.08 8.73 -17.75
C TYR A 12 2.59 9.61 -16.59
N LEU A 13 3.81 10.16 -16.70
CA LEU A 13 4.37 11.03 -15.67
C LEU A 13 3.56 12.32 -15.48
N VAL A 14 3.12 12.95 -16.58
CA VAL A 14 2.27 14.13 -16.52
C VAL A 14 0.93 13.82 -15.85
N LEU A 15 0.30 12.69 -16.17
CA LEU A 15 -0.96 12.28 -15.55
C LEU A 15 -0.81 12.06 -14.05
N VAL A 16 0.21 11.33 -13.62
CA VAL A 16 0.46 11.07 -12.18
C VAL A 16 0.74 12.38 -11.43
N ALA A 17 1.58 13.25 -11.99
CA ALA A 17 1.86 14.56 -11.39
C ALA A 17 0.60 15.45 -11.34
N GLY A 18 -0.21 15.45 -12.41
CA GLY A 18 -1.46 16.19 -12.49
C GLY A 18 -2.48 15.73 -11.45
N ILE A 19 -2.63 14.42 -11.26
CA ILE A 19 -3.48 13.85 -10.21
C ILE A 19 -2.99 14.29 -8.82
N GLY A 20 -1.68 14.28 -8.58
CA GLY A 20 -1.10 14.75 -7.32
C GLY A 20 -1.39 16.22 -7.03
N VAL A 21 -1.23 17.10 -8.04
CA VAL A 21 -1.54 18.53 -7.91
C VAL A 21 -3.02 18.77 -7.67
N TRP A 22 -3.89 18.03 -8.36
CA TRP A 22 -5.34 18.09 -8.14
C TRP A 22 -5.73 17.61 -6.74
N ALA A 23 -5.19 16.46 -6.30
CA ALA A 23 -5.47 15.87 -5.00
C ALA A 23 -5.03 16.76 -3.83
N LYS A 24 -4.01 17.61 -4.03
CA LYS A 24 -3.60 18.62 -3.04
C LYS A 24 -4.78 19.48 -2.56
N GLY A 25 -5.68 19.86 -3.47
CA GLY A 25 -6.85 20.69 -3.14
C GLY A 25 -7.91 19.97 -2.30
N LEU A 26 -7.81 18.65 -2.13
CA LEU A 26 -8.74 17.86 -1.33
C LEU A 26 -8.32 17.76 0.15
N ILE A 27 -7.08 18.13 0.47
CA ILE A 27 -6.50 17.95 1.80
C ILE A 27 -6.71 19.22 2.64
N HIS A 28 -7.60 19.14 3.63
CA HIS A 28 -7.89 20.26 4.54
C HIS A 28 -7.32 20.04 5.95
N GLY A 29 -6.84 18.83 6.26
CA GLY A 29 -6.24 18.49 7.55
C GLY A 29 -5.56 17.13 7.57
N LEU A 30 -5.05 16.73 8.75
CA LEU A 30 -4.30 15.48 8.93
C LEU A 30 -5.15 14.23 8.64
N GLU A 31 -6.44 14.26 8.94
CA GLU A 31 -7.33 13.11 8.69
C GLU A 31 -7.58 12.90 7.18
N ASP A 32 -7.69 13.98 6.42
CA ASP A 32 -7.78 13.91 4.95
C ASP A 32 -6.47 13.37 4.35
N TYR A 33 -5.33 13.77 4.91
CA TYR A 33 -4.01 13.33 4.44
C TYR A 33 -3.72 11.85 4.73
N PHE A 34 -3.94 11.39 5.96
CA PHE A 34 -3.53 10.04 6.39
C PHE A 34 -4.58 8.95 6.12
N VAL A 35 -5.87 9.28 6.18
CA VAL A 35 -6.95 8.28 6.06
C VAL A 35 -8.01 8.67 5.03
N ALA A 36 -7.71 9.62 4.14
CA ALA A 36 -8.62 10.11 3.12
C ALA A 36 -9.99 10.54 3.69
N GLY A 37 -9.98 11.13 4.89
CA GLY A 37 -11.18 11.56 5.61
C GLY A 37 -12.13 10.42 5.97
N ARG A 38 -11.66 9.17 5.95
CA ARG A 38 -12.44 7.92 6.12
C ARG A 38 -13.60 7.77 5.13
N LYS A 39 -13.54 8.46 3.99
CA LYS A 39 -14.56 8.44 2.94
C LYS A 39 -14.18 7.56 1.74
N ALA A 40 -12.93 7.06 1.71
CA ALA A 40 -12.48 6.20 0.64
C ALA A 40 -13.33 4.92 0.57
N PRO A 41 -13.93 4.59 -0.59
CA PRO A 41 -14.68 3.36 -0.74
C PRO A 41 -13.73 2.16 -0.64
N TRP A 42 -14.24 1.04 -0.12
CA TRP A 42 -13.42 -0.13 0.22
C TRP A 42 -12.59 -0.67 -0.96
N TRP A 43 -13.11 -0.56 -2.19
CA TRP A 43 -12.42 -1.05 -3.39
C TRP A 43 -11.21 -0.18 -3.76
N VAL A 44 -11.29 1.15 -3.59
CA VAL A 44 -10.14 2.05 -3.79
C VAL A 44 -9.07 1.77 -2.74
N ALA A 45 -9.48 1.60 -1.48
CA ALA A 45 -8.58 1.25 -0.40
C ALA A 45 -7.90 -0.12 -0.63
N ALA A 46 -8.64 -1.11 -1.15
CA ALA A 46 -8.09 -2.43 -1.48
C ALA A 46 -7.07 -2.37 -2.63
N ILE A 47 -7.38 -1.64 -3.71
CA ILE A 47 -6.45 -1.45 -4.83
C ILE A 47 -5.19 -0.72 -4.36
N SER A 48 -5.34 0.35 -3.60
CA SER A 48 -4.20 1.08 -3.03
C SER A 48 -3.34 0.18 -2.14
N HIS A 49 -3.97 -0.56 -1.22
CA HIS A 49 -3.25 -1.51 -0.36
C HIS A 49 -2.49 -2.56 -1.18
N HIS A 50 -3.11 -3.11 -2.22
CA HIS A 50 -2.47 -4.09 -3.09
C HIS A 50 -1.26 -3.49 -3.80
N ILE A 51 -1.42 -2.34 -4.46
CA ILE A 51 -0.36 -1.68 -5.22
C ILE A 51 0.79 -1.22 -4.32
N SER A 52 0.52 -0.79 -3.08
CA SER A 52 1.57 -0.39 -2.12
C SER A 52 2.56 -1.50 -1.77
N GLY A 53 2.19 -2.77 -2.00
CA GLY A 53 3.09 -3.91 -1.85
C GLY A 53 3.99 -4.17 -3.07
N TYR A 54 3.71 -3.53 -4.21
CA TYR A 54 4.49 -3.71 -5.44
C TYR A 54 5.60 -2.68 -5.53
N SER A 55 6.76 -3.17 -5.98
CA SER A 55 7.90 -2.34 -6.34
C SER A 55 8.53 -2.90 -7.60
N ALA A 56 9.47 -2.16 -8.21
CA ALA A 56 10.24 -2.65 -9.35
C ALA A 56 10.92 -4.00 -9.05
N PHE A 57 11.34 -4.22 -7.80
CA PHE A 57 11.91 -5.48 -7.33
C PHE A 57 10.92 -6.64 -7.43
N VAL A 58 9.65 -6.44 -7.07
CA VAL A 58 8.63 -7.50 -7.16
C VAL A 58 8.50 -7.98 -8.60
N PHE A 59 8.51 -7.08 -9.59
CA PHE A 59 8.40 -7.46 -11.00
C PHE A 59 9.64 -8.21 -11.51
N VAL A 60 10.84 -7.69 -11.26
CA VAL A 60 12.07 -8.28 -11.83
C VAL A 60 12.55 -9.46 -10.99
N GLY A 61 12.53 -9.33 -9.67
CA GLY A 61 12.99 -10.34 -8.72
C GLY A 61 12.16 -11.61 -8.76
N TYR A 62 10.82 -11.50 -8.65
CA TYR A 62 9.99 -12.71 -8.74
C TYR A 62 10.00 -13.32 -10.13
N ALA A 63 10.17 -12.54 -11.21
CA ALA A 63 10.36 -13.10 -12.55
C ALA A 63 11.66 -13.91 -12.65
N ALA A 64 12.77 -13.40 -12.09
CA ALA A 64 14.04 -14.11 -12.05
C ALA A 64 13.95 -15.41 -11.22
N VAL A 65 13.24 -15.38 -10.09
CA VAL A 65 13.01 -16.58 -9.28
C VAL A 65 12.06 -17.55 -10.00
N ALA A 66 11.00 -17.08 -10.64
CA ALA A 66 10.12 -17.92 -11.44
C ALA A 66 10.88 -18.61 -12.60
N TYR A 67 11.86 -17.93 -13.20
CA TYR A 67 12.72 -18.53 -14.22
C TYR A 67 13.55 -19.71 -13.69
N SER A 68 13.98 -19.67 -12.40
CA SER A 68 14.80 -20.73 -11.82
C SER A 68 14.00 -21.87 -11.20
N VAL A 69 12.89 -21.59 -10.51
CA VAL A 69 12.10 -22.61 -9.78
C VAL A 69 10.73 -22.93 -10.41
N GLY A 70 10.37 -22.24 -11.50
CA GLY A 70 9.10 -22.42 -12.19
C GLY A 70 7.90 -22.06 -11.31
N PHE A 71 6.82 -22.84 -11.44
CA PHE A 71 5.56 -22.60 -10.72
C PHE A 71 5.67 -22.72 -9.19
N ASN A 72 6.72 -23.34 -8.65
CA ASN A 72 6.88 -23.53 -7.21
C ASN A 72 7.00 -22.19 -6.44
N ILE A 73 7.40 -21.11 -7.11
CA ILE A 73 7.40 -19.79 -6.45
C ILE A 73 6.00 -19.37 -6.01
N TRP A 74 4.96 -19.77 -6.75
CA TRP A 74 3.57 -19.42 -6.47
C TRP A 74 3.06 -20.06 -5.18
N THR A 75 3.42 -21.32 -4.94
CA THR A 75 3.09 -22.06 -3.72
C THR A 75 3.84 -21.55 -2.50
N LEU A 76 5.03 -20.99 -2.67
CA LEU A 76 5.84 -20.46 -1.57
C LEU A 76 5.56 -18.99 -1.23
N THR A 77 4.96 -18.23 -2.15
CA THR A 77 4.78 -16.77 -1.98
C THR A 77 3.32 -16.37 -2.07
N ALA A 78 2.71 -16.48 -3.25
CA ALA A 78 1.37 -15.99 -3.53
C ALA A 78 0.31 -16.68 -2.66
N LEU A 79 0.36 -18.01 -2.54
CA LEU A 79 -0.62 -18.77 -1.76
C LEU A 79 -0.54 -18.45 -0.25
N PRO A 80 0.64 -18.50 0.42
CA PRO A 80 0.76 -18.06 1.81
C PRO A 80 0.37 -16.60 2.04
N CYS A 81 0.77 -15.68 1.16
CA CYS A 81 0.37 -14.27 1.25
C CYS A 81 -1.15 -14.12 1.17
N PHE A 82 -1.80 -14.80 0.22
CA PHE A 82 -3.25 -14.78 0.08
C PHE A 82 -3.96 -15.30 1.34
N LEU A 83 -3.51 -16.42 1.90
CA LEU A 83 -4.08 -16.98 3.12
C LEU A 83 -3.87 -16.03 4.31
N ALA A 84 -2.67 -15.47 4.48
CA ALA A 84 -2.35 -14.54 5.56
C ALA A 84 -3.16 -13.24 5.48
N MET A 85 -3.29 -12.67 4.28
CA MET A 85 -4.09 -11.46 4.04
C MET A 85 -5.58 -11.73 4.27
N SER A 86 -6.08 -12.87 3.80
CA SER A 86 -7.48 -13.27 4.01
C SER A 86 -7.78 -13.42 5.50
N LEU A 87 -6.95 -14.16 6.23
CA LEU A 87 -7.10 -14.31 7.69
C LEU A 87 -6.98 -12.96 8.40
N GLY A 88 -6.03 -12.12 8.00
CA GLY A 88 -5.85 -10.79 8.56
C GLY A 88 -7.02 -9.85 8.32
N ALA A 89 -7.67 -9.95 7.16
CA ALA A 89 -8.87 -9.19 6.82
C ALA A 89 -10.05 -9.54 7.74
N PHE A 90 -10.22 -10.82 8.11
CA PHE A 90 -11.29 -11.22 9.02
C PHE A 90 -10.97 -10.99 10.51
N VAL A 91 -9.72 -11.20 10.91
CA VAL A 91 -9.31 -11.14 12.32
C VAL A 91 -8.88 -9.73 12.73
N TRP A 92 -7.95 -9.12 11.99
CA TRP A 92 -7.30 -7.88 12.42
C TRP A 92 -8.03 -6.63 11.93
N ALA A 93 -8.50 -6.62 10.68
CA ALA A 93 -9.11 -5.40 10.12
C ALA A 93 -10.30 -4.86 10.93
N PRO A 94 -11.26 -5.68 11.43
CA PRO A 94 -12.38 -5.17 12.22
C PRO A 94 -11.95 -4.65 13.60
N ARG A 95 -10.85 -5.15 14.15
CA ARG A 95 -10.26 -4.64 15.40
C ARG A 95 -9.54 -3.32 15.13
N TRP A 96 -8.78 -3.24 14.04
CA TRP A 96 -8.02 -2.05 13.66
C TRP A 96 -8.91 -0.83 13.42
N VAL A 97 -9.99 -0.98 12.68
CA VAL A 97 -10.94 0.10 12.39
C VAL A 97 -11.56 0.68 13.67
N ARG A 98 -11.79 -0.15 14.70
CA ARG A 98 -12.35 0.27 16.00
C ARG A 98 -11.39 1.11 16.84
N LEU A 99 -10.08 0.99 16.64
CA LEU A 99 -9.07 1.74 17.40
C LEU A 99 -9.06 3.24 17.05
N LYS A 100 -9.56 3.60 15.86
CA LYS A 100 -9.63 4.98 15.34
C LYS A 100 -8.30 5.76 15.43
N VAL A 101 -7.16 5.07 15.45
CA VAL A 101 -5.82 5.67 15.38
C VAL A 101 -5.53 6.14 13.95
N LEU A 102 -4.74 7.21 13.81
CA LEU A 102 -4.29 7.74 12.52
C LEU A 102 -3.02 7.03 12.04
N THR A 103 -2.14 6.64 12.95
CA THR A 103 -0.87 5.97 12.62
C THR A 103 -0.65 4.72 13.46
N PRO A 104 0.09 3.72 12.95
CA PRO A 104 0.47 2.54 13.74
C PRO A 104 1.31 2.90 14.98
N VAL A 105 2.15 3.93 14.89
CA VAL A 105 2.99 4.38 16.02
C VAL A 105 2.16 5.04 17.13
N GLU A 106 1.06 5.72 16.78
CA GLU A 106 0.09 6.24 17.76
C GLU A 106 -0.59 5.08 18.51
N TYR A 107 -0.86 3.95 17.85
CA TYR A 107 -1.36 2.77 18.54
C TYR A 107 -0.35 2.24 19.56
N LEU A 108 0.95 2.17 19.21
CA LEU A 108 1.99 1.72 20.12
C LEU A 108 2.15 2.65 21.33
N GLU A 109 2.07 3.96 21.12
CA GLU A 109 2.08 4.95 22.19
C GLU A 109 0.92 4.76 23.16
N ARG A 110 -0.31 4.61 22.64
CA ARG A 110 -1.51 4.40 23.46
C ARG A 110 -1.48 3.06 24.20
N ARG A 111 -0.89 2.02 23.60
CA ARG A 111 -0.87 0.66 24.17
C ARG A 111 0.25 0.45 25.18
N PHE A 112 1.41 1.10 24.98
CA PHE A 112 2.61 0.91 25.77
C PHE A 112 3.06 2.23 26.41
N ASN A 113 3.83 3.06 25.70
CA ASN A 113 4.29 4.38 26.14
C ASN A 113 4.99 5.13 24.98
N ASN A 114 5.38 6.38 25.23
CA ASN A 114 6.10 7.21 24.26
C ASN A 114 7.51 6.69 23.91
N LEU A 115 8.16 5.96 24.82
CA LEU A 115 9.50 5.40 24.56
C LEU A 115 9.43 4.32 23.46
N VAL A 116 8.43 3.45 23.51
CA VAL A 116 8.20 2.45 22.45
C VAL A 116 7.89 3.13 21.11
N ARG A 117 7.14 4.25 21.11
CA ARG A 117 6.91 5.05 19.90
C ARG A 117 8.21 5.55 19.28
N GLN A 118 9.10 6.13 20.09
CA GLN A 118 10.37 6.69 19.61
C GLN A 118 11.37 5.64 19.13
N LEU A 119 11.29 4.41 19.64
CA LEU A 119 12.16 3.32 19.19
C LEU A 119 11.73 2.70 17.86
N VAL A 120 10.43 2.75 17.53
CA VAL A 120 9.87 2.12 16.32
C VAL A 120 9.69 3.12 15.17
N ALA A 121 9.48 4.40 15.49
CA ALA A 121 9.35 5.48 14.51
C ALA A 121 10.69 5.79 13.81
#